data_AF-A0A2S3R8F4-F1
#
_entry.id   AF-A0A2S3R8F4-F1
#
_cell.length_a   1.000
_cell.length_b   1.000
_cell.length_c   1.000
_cell.angle_alpha   90.00
_cell.angle_beta   90.00
_cell.angle_gamma   90.00
#
_symmetry.space_group_name_H-M   'P 1'
#
loop_
_entity.id
_entity.type
_entity.pdbx_description
1 polymer ?
#
loop_
_entity_poly.entity_id
_entity_poly.type
_entity_poly.pdbx_seq_one_letter_code
_entity_poly.pdbx_strand_id
1 'polypeptide(L)'
;MRWILFIALLMGLMYLGDHTNQYVSGLSLIEIGAPTKQIQDGWQFWNGQTESAQFAPFYNKVDGWHIFIQLWPAAACLVLICVFLIPMSTYLFGRLANQELNKAKQKVIQTQKQAKERVATAEKRALKYARSEVQEQMTNAQYAEQQAQTREAKAKALENDLEQRIENIRRQAQQAVSEANQEAAELRKQLSLAEKRKKNAAATAERRKRKLRKTLQSD
;
A
#
# COMPACT_ATOMS: atom_id res chain seq x y z
N MET A 1 -1.65 -36.86 -43.07
CA MET A 1 -3.03 -37.40 -42.99
C MET A 1 -4.12 -36.33 -42.84
N ARG A 2 -4.03 -35.38 -41.88
CA ARG A 2 -5.12 -34.40 -41.63
C ARG A 2 -5.49 -33.51 -42.82
N TRP A 3 -4.50 -33.05 -43.60
CA TRP A 3 -4.72 -32.25 -44.81
C TRP A 3 -5.29 -33.05 -45.99
N ILE A 4 -5.01 -34.36 -46.04
CA ILE A 4 -5.49 -35.24 -47.13
C ILE A 4 -7.00 -35.45 -47.00
N LEU A 5 -7.52 -35.63 -45.78
CA LEU A 5 -8.96 -35.70 -45.52
C LEU A 5 -9.66 -34.39 -45.85
N PHE A 6 -9.03 -33.24 -45.58
CA PHE A 6 -9.57 -31.93 -45.92
C PHE A 6 -9.65 -31.72 -47.45
N ILE A 7 -8.59 -32.08 -48.17
CA ILE A 7 -8.54 -32.00 -49.63
C ILE A 7 -9.52 -32.98 -50.28
N ALA A 8 -9.65 -34.21 -49.75
CA ALA A 8 -10.63 -35.18 -50.22
C ALA A 8 -12.08 -34.72 -49.98
N LEU A 9 -12.35 -34.05 -48.85
CA LEU A 9 -13.66 -33.48 -48.54
C LEU A 9 -14.00 -32.30 -49.47
N LEU A 10 -13.02 -31.44 -49.79
CA LEU A 10 -13.19 -30.38 -50.79
C LEU A 10 -13.45 -30.94 -52.20
N MET A 11 -12.72 -31.98 -52.62
CA MET A 11 -12.97 -32.64 -53.90
C MET A 11 -14.35 -33.32 -53.95
N GLY A 12 -14.77 -33.97 -52.86
CA GLY A 12 -16.11 -34.57 -52.75
C GLY A 12 -17.24 -33.54 -52.83
N LEU A 13 -17.03 -32.35 -52.26
CA LEU A 13 -17.98 -31.24 -52.35
C LEU A 13 -18.05 -30.63 -53.75
N MET A 14 -16.92 -30.47 -54.45
CA MET A 14 -16.92 -30.02 -55.84
C MET A 14 -17.65 -31.02 -56.74
N TYR A 15 -17.41 -32.32 -56.57
CA TYR A 15 -18.10 -33.37 -57.34
C TYR A 15 -19.61 -33.38 -57.09
N LEU A 16 -20.07 -33.20 -55.84
CA LEU A 16 -21.49 -33.07 -55.54
C LEU A 16 -22.10 -31.76 -56.04
N GLY A 17 -21.33 -30.68 -56.06
CA GLY A 17 -21.72 -29.38 -56.62
C GLY A 17 -22.01 -29.46 -58.11
N ASP A 18 -21.14 -30.12 -58.88
CA ASP A 18 -21.36 -30.33 -60.31
C ASP A 18 -22.58 -31.23 -60.57
N HIS A 19 -22.78 -32.26 -59.75
CA HIS A 19 -23.92 -33.17 -59.92
C HIS A 19 -25.26 -32.51 -59.56
N THR A 20 -25.28 -31.64 -58.54
CA THR A 20 -26.47 -30.85 -58.18
C THR A 20 -26.82 -29.79 -59.22
N ASN A 21 -25.83 -29.24 -59.94
CA ASN A 21 -26.07 -28.26 -61.01
C ASN A 21 -26.84 -28.86 -62.20
N GLN A 22 -26.62 -30.14 -62.51
CA GLN A 22 -27.38 -30.89 -63.54
C GLN A 22 -28.85 -31.07 -63.18
N TYR A 23 -29.17 -31.03 -61.89
CA TYR A 23 -30.52 -31.18 -61.38
C TYR A 23 -31.28 -29.84 -61.33
N VAL A 24 -30.55 -28.72 -61.19
CA VAL A 24 -31.13 -27.36 -61.15
C VAL A 24 -31.64 -26.91 -62.52
N SER A 25 -31.03 -27.37 -63.62
CA SER A 25 -31.48 -27.03 -64.98
C SER A 25 -32.83 -27.67 -65.37
N GLY A 26 -33.32 -28.64 -64.59
CA GLY A 26 -34.64 -29.26 -64.75
C GLY A 26 -35.78 -28.58 -63.99
N LEU A 27 -35.52 -27.48 -63.27
CA LEU A 27 -36.50 -26.81 -62.39
C LEU A 27 -37.52 -25.92 -63.12
N SER A 28 -37.62 -25.97 -64.45
CA SER A 28 -38.72 -25.27 -65.14
C SER A 28 -40.04 -25.98 -64.84
N LEU A 29 -40.86 -25.38 -63.96
CA LEU A 29 -42.16 -25.94 -63.57
C LEU A 29 -43.16 -25.98 -64.74
N ILE A 30 -42.96 -25.18 -65.79
CA ILE A 30 -44.00 -24.92 -66.79
C ILE A 30 -43.51 -25.31 -68.17
N GLU A 31 -44.27 -26.16 -68.85
CA GLU A 31 -44.11 -26.48 -70.27
C GLU A 31 -45.37 -26.07 -71.03
N ILE A 32 -45.20 -25.31 -72.11
CA ILE A 32 -46.28 -24.88 -72.99
C ILE A 32 -46.50 -25.99 -74.03
N GLY A 33 -47.68 -26.61 -74.00
CA GLY A 33 -48.04 -27.65 -74.97
C GLY A 33 -48.18 -27.11 -76.39
N ALA A 34 -48.15 -28.00 -77.38
CA ALA A 34 -48.34 -27.62 -78.78
C ALA A 34 -49.73 -26.96 -78.99
N PRO A 35 -49.83 -25.93 -79.85
CA PRO A 35 -51.08 -25.24 -80.10
C PRO A 35 -52.09 -26.17 -80.77
N THR A 36 -53.28 -26.27 -80.20
CA THR A 36 -54.38 -27.09 -80.71
C THR A 36 -55.57 -26.22 -81.10
N LYS A 37 -56.41 -26.70 -82.04
CA LYS A 37 -57.60 -25.98 -82.52
C LYS A 37 -58.87 -26.25 -81.70
N GLN A 38 -58.77 -27.03 -80.63
CA GLN A 38 -59.88 -27.40 -79.76
C GLN A 38 -59.59 -26.91 -78.34
N ILE A 39 -60.61 -26.37 -77.67
CA ILE A 39 -60.53 -26.00 -76.25
C ILE A 39 -60.41 -27.31 -75.46
N GLN A 40 -59.39 -27.44 -74.63
CA GLN A 40 -59.25 -28.58 -73.70
C GLN A 40 -59.50 -28.09 -72.27
N ASP A 41 -59.81 -29.01 -71.36
CA ASP A 41 -60.09 -28.67 -69.98
C ASP A 41 -58.85 -28.09 -69.27
N GLY A 42 -59.03 -26.94 -68.59
CA GLY A 42 -57.98 -26.27 -67.81
C GLY A 42 -57.67 -24.84 -68.29
N TRP A 43 -56.67 -24.21 -67.67
CA TRP A 43 -56.18 -22.90 -68.09
C TRP A 43 -55.42 -23.04 -69.41
N GLN A 44 -55.69 -22.17 -70.39
CA GLN A 44 -55.05 -22.19 -71.71
C GLN A 44 -54.77 -20.77 -72.20
N PHE A 45 -53.70 -20.59 -72.97
CA PHE A 45 -53.48 -19.34 -73.68
C PHE A 45 -54.24 -19.34 -75.01
N TRP A 46 -55.03 -18.29 -75.23
CA TRP A 46 -55.65 -18.01 -76.53
C TRP A 46 -54.77 -17.04 -77.32
N ASN A 47 -54.40 -17.44 -78.54
CA ASN A 47 -53.73 -16.54 -79.48
C ASN A 47 -54.77 -15.93 -80.44
N GLY A 48 -55.08 -14.64 -80.25
CA GLY A 48 -56.05 -13.90 -81.07
C GLY A 48 -55.49 -13.29 -82.37
N GLN A 49 -54.23 -13.55 -82.71
CA GLN A 49 -53.57 -12.97 -83.90
C GLN A 49 -53.63 -13.86 -85.15
N THR A 50 -54.28 -15.02 -85.10
CA THR A 50 -54.39 -15.95 -86.24
C THR A 50 -55.85 -16.14 -86.69
N GLU A 51 -56.06 -16.40 -87.99
CA GLU A 51 -57.41 -16.56 -88.59
C GLU A 51 -58.24 -17.72 -88.00
N SER A 52 -57.61 -18.65 -87.27
CA SER A 52 -58.28 -19.73 -86.53
C SER A 52 -57.84 -19.70 -85.07
N ALA A 53 -58.78 -19.71 -84.13
CA ALA A 53 -58.47 -19.74 -82.70
C ALA A 53 -57.58 -20.95 -82.35
N GLN A 54 -56.37 -20.67 -81.86
CA GLN A 54 -55.42 -21.68 -81.39
C GLN A 54 -55.26 -21.55 -79.87
N PHE A 55 -55.30 -22.69 -79.19
CA PHE A 55 -55.20 -22.81 -77.75
C PHE A 55 -54.01 -23.67 -77.35
N ALA A 56 -53.17 -23.17 -76.46
CA ALA A 56 -52.03 -23.92 -75.91
C ALA A 56 -52.29 -24.26 -74.43
N PRO A 57 -52.37 -25.56 -74.05
CA PRO A 57 -52.54 -25.97 -72.67
C PRO A 57 -51.24 -25.85 -71.86
N PHE A 58 -51.37 -25.58 -70.56
CA PHE A 58 -50.26 -25.64 -69.60
C PHE A 58 -50.23 -26.99 -68.90
N TYR A 59 -49.03 -27.56 -68.75
CA TYR A 59 -48.80 -28.70 -67.87
C TYR A 59 -47.70 -28.37 -66.87
N ASN A 60 -47.90 -28.79 -65.62
CA ASN A 60 -46.87 -28.73 -64.61
C ASN A 60 -45.89 -29.87 -64.88
N LYS A 61 -44.63 -29.57 -65.17
CA LYS A 61 -43.68 -30.57 -65.66
C LYS A 61 -43.29 -31.57 -64.57
N VAL A 62 -43.33 -31.14 -63.30
CA VAL A 62 -42.85 -31.91 -62.15
C VAL A 62 -43.64 -31.53 -60.87
N ASP A 63 -44.00 -32.52 -60.05
CA ASP A 63 -44.59 -32.30 -58.73
C ASP A 63 -43.62 -31.54 -57.80
N GLY A 64 -44.12 -30.55 -57.05
CA GLY A 64 -43.30 -29.72 -56.15
C GLY A 64 -42.51 -30.52 -55.10
N TRP A 65 -42.92 -31.76 -54.79
CA TRP A 65 -42.17 -32.69 -53.94
C TRP A 65 -40.82 -33.10 -54.53
N HIS A 66 -40.72 -33.18 -55.85
CA HIS A 66 -39.48 -33.57 -56.52
C HIS A 66 -38.38 -32.50 -56.33
N ILE A 67 -38.78 -31.22 -56.29
CA ILE A 67 -37.89 -30.07 -56.04
C ILE A 67 -37.25 -30.20 -54.64
N PHE A 68 -38.02 -30.59 -53.63
CA PHE A 68 -37.50 -30.83 -52.28
C PHE A 68 -36.54 -32.03 -52.22
N ILE A 69 -36.87 -33.14 -52.91
CA ILE A 69 -35.99 -34.32 -53.04
C ILE A 69 -34.68 -33.98 -53.77
N GLN A 70 -34.71 -32.97 -54.62
CA GLN A 70 -33.56 -32.56 -55.42
C GLN A 70 -32.68 -31.54 -54.68
N LEU A 71 -33.26 -30.73 -53.78
CA LEU A 71 -32.56 -29.68 -53.04
C LEU A 71 -31.97 -30.14 -51.69
N TRP A 72 -32.56 -31.15 -51.03
CA TRP A 72 -32.08 -31.61 -49.71
C TRP A 72 -30.62 -32.08 -49.65
N PRO A 73 -30.01 -32.69 -50.71
CA PRO A 73 -28.61 -33.12 -50.64
C PRO A 73 -27.66 -31.92 -50.54
N ALA A 74 -28.00 -30.81 -51.20
CA ALA A 74 -27.22 -29.57 -51.14
C ALA A 74 -27.26 -28.96 -49.73
N ALA A 75 -28.44 -28.96 -49.09
CA ALA A 75 -28.59 -28.50 -47.71
C ALA A 75 -27.82 -29.40 -46.72
N ALA A 76 -27.89 -30.72 -46.88
CA ALA A 76 -27.16 -31.67 -46.05
C ALA A 76 -25.64 -31.50 -46.15
N CYS A 77 -25.12 -31.21 -47.35
CA CYS A 77 -23.70 -30.92 -47.56
C CYS A 77 -23.24 -29.65 -46.83
N LEU A 78 -24.04 -28.59 -46.86
CA LEU A 78 -23.73 -27.36 -46.13
C LEU A 78 -23.64 -27.58 -44.62
N VAL A 79 -24.56 -28.37 -44.07
CA VAL A 79 -24.55 -28.71 -42.63
C VAL A 79 -23.31 -29.55 -42.29
N LEU A 80 -22.98 -30.56 -43.11
CA LEU A 80 -21.78 -31.37 -42.91
C LEU A 80 -20.49 -30.54 -42.99
N ILE A 81 -20.42 -29.59 -43.93
CA ILE A 81 -19.32 -28.62 -43.99
C ILE A 81 -19.20 -27.89 -42.66
N CYS A 82 -20.26 -27.26 -42.16
CA CYS A 82 -20.20 -26.48 -40.93
C CYS A 82 -19.79 -27.32 -39.71
N VAL A 83 -20.33 -28.54 -39.59
CA VAL A 83 -20.03 -29.45 -38.46
C VAL A 83 -18.58 -29.95 -38.48
N PHE A 84 -17.99 -30.16 -39.66
CA PHE A 84 -16.62 -30.66 -39.75
C PHE A 84 -15.56 -29.55 -39.80
N LEU A 85 -15.81 -28.42 -40.46
CA LEU A 85 -14.80 -27.37 -40.68
C LEU A 85 -14.50 -26.57 -39.41
N ILE A 86 -15.51 -26.28 -38.58
CA ILE A 86 -15.33 -25.48 -37.35
C ILE A 86 -14.44 -26.23 -36.33
N PRO A 87 -14.71 -27.51 -35.99
CA PRO A 87 -13.84 -28.25 -35.07
C PRO A 87 -12.43 -28.44 -35.63
N MET A 88 -12.28 -28.69 -36.94
CA MET A 88 -10.94 -28.84 -37.53
C MET A 88 -10.13 -27.53 -37.52
N SER A 89 -10.79 -26.40 -37.75
CA SER A 89 -10.14 -25.08 -37.67
C SER A 89 -9.63 -24.80 -36.25
N THR A 90 -10.49 -24.98 -35.24
CA THR A 90 -10.06 -24.81 -33.84
C THR A 90 -8.97 -25.80 -33.44
N TYR A 91 -8.98 -27.02 -33.99
CA TYR A 91 -7.97 -28.03 -33.70
C TYR A 91 -6.59 -27.71 -34.32
N LEU A 92 -6.56 -27.17 -35.55
CA LEU A 92 -5.30 -26.78 -36.20
C LEU A 92 -4.75 -25.46 -35.66
N PHE A 93 -5.60 -24.44 -35.49
CA PHE A 93 -5.16 -23.08 -35.16
C PHE A 93 -5.24 -22.75 -33.66
N GLY A 94 -6.02 -23.50 -32.88
CA GLY A 94 -6.17 -23.27 -31.44
C GLY A 94 -4.87 -23.45 -30.65
N ARG A 95 -3.92 -24.28 -31.13
CA ARG A 95 -2.61 -24.45 -30.49
C ARG A 95 -1.73 -23.19 -30.61
N LEU A 96 -1.80 -22.49 -31.74
CA LEU A 96 -1.07 -21.24 -31.97
C LEU A 96 -1.65 -20.12 -31.10
N ALA A 97 -2.97 -19.95 -31.13
CA ALA A 97 -3.66 -18.98 -30.30
C ALA A 97 -3.41 -19.20 -28.80
N ASN A 98 -3.44 -20.46 -28.34
CA ASN A 98 -3.18 -20.78 -26.93
C ASN A 98 -1.71 -20.57 -26.53
N GLN A 99 -0.74 -20.76 -27.44
CA GLN A 99 0.67 -20.49 -27.14
C GLN A 99 0.94 -18.99 -26.97
N GLU A 100 0.38 -18.14 -27.85
CA GLU A 100 0.50 -16.69 -27.73
C GLU A 100 -0.20 -16.17 -26.47
N LEU A 101 -1.42 -16.66 -26.20
CA LEU A 101 -2.16 -16.33 -24.99
C LEU A 101 -1.40 -16.73 -23.72
N ASN A 102 -0.81 -17.93 -23.69
CA ASN A 102 -0.04 -18.40 -22.54
C ASN A 102 1.26 -17.60 -22.36
N LYS A 103 1.96 -17.23 -23.44
CA LYS A 103 3.13 -16.34 -23.39
C LYS A 103 2.74 -14.95 -22.86
N ALA A 104 1.61 -14.40 -23.31
CA ALA A 104 1.10 -13.12 -22.82
C ALA A 104 0.77 -13.18 -21.32
N LYS A 105 0.07 -14.24 -20.88
CA LYS A 105 -0.22 -14.49 -19.45
C LYS A 105 1.06 -14.61 -18.62
N GLN A 106 2.06 -15.36 -19.10
CA GLN A 106 3.33 -15.51 -18.40
C GLN A 106 4.10 -14.19 -18.28
N LYS A 107 4.12 -13.36 -19.34
CA LYS A 107 4.70 -12.01 -19.28
C LYS A 107 4.03 -11.15 -18.22
N VAL A 108 2.70 -11.15 -18.14
CA VAL A 108 1.95 -10.39 -17.12
C VAL A 108 2.26 -10.90 -15.71
N ILE A 109 2.36 -12.21 -15.51
CA ILE A 109 2.72 -12.77 -14.20
C ILE A 109 4.16 -12.40 -13.82
N GLN A 110 5.10 -12.44 -14.78
CA GLN A 110 6.49 -12.05 -14.55
C GLN A 110 6.62 -10.57 -14.20
N THR A 111 5.94 -9.68 -14.94
CA THR A 111 5.96 -8.24 -14.63
C THR A 111 5.30 -7.96 -13.28
N GLN A 112 4.23 -8.67 -12.94
CA GLN A 112 3.60 -8.57 -11.62
C GLN A 112 4.53 -9.04 -10.50
N LYS A 113 5.26 -10.15 -10.68
CA LYS A 113 6.25 -10.64 -9.70
C LYS A 113 7.38 -9.64 -9.52
N GLN A 114 7.96 -9.14 -10.62
CA GLN A 114 9.01 -8.12 -10.56
C GLN A 114 8.54 -6.82 -9.89
N ALA A 115 7.31 -6.39 -10.17
CA ALA A 115 6.72 -5.23 -9.50
C ALA A 115 6.58 -5.46 -7.99
N LYS A 116 6.06 -6.63 -7.57
CA LYS A 116 5.95 -6.99 -6.15
C LYS A 116 7.31 -7.07 -5.46
N GLU A 117 8.32 -7.65 -6.11
CA GLU A 117 9.68 -7.71 -5.58
C GLU A 117 10.30 -6.31 -5.43
N ARG A 118 10.08 -5.41 -6.41
CA ARG A 118 10.53 -4.01 -6.32
C ARG A 118 9.84 -3.27 -5.18
N VAL A 119 8.53 -3.45 -4.99
CA VAL A 119 7.78 -2.87 -3.87
C VAL A 119 8.31 -3.41 -2.54
N ALA A 120 8.42 -4.73 -2.38
CA ALA A 120 8.95 -5.33 -1.14
C ALA A 120 10.38 -4.88 -0.83
N THR A 121 11.21 -4.68 -1.86
CA THR A 121 12.58 -4.16 -1.70
C THR A 121 12.57 -2.68 -1.29
N ALA A 122 11.68 -1.86 -1.87
CA ALA A 122 11.51 -0.47 -1.50
C ALA A 122 10.98 -0.32 -0.07
N GLU A 123 10.00 -1.13 0.34
CA GLU A 123 9.48 -1.18 1.71
C GLU A 123 10.56 -1.57 2.72
N LYS A 124 11.35 -2.61 2.42
CA LYS A 124 12.49 -2.99 3.29
C LYS A 124 13.51 -1.86 3.43
N ARG A 125 13.79 -1.12 2.36
CA ARG A 125 14.69 0.05 2.42
C ARG A 125 14.06 1.17 3.26
N ALA A 126 12.81 1.52 3.02
CA ALA A 126 12.09 2.55 3.77
C ALA A 126 12.04 2.22 5.27
N LEU A 127 11.72 0.97 5.63
CA LEU A 127 11.73 0.51 7.02
C LEU A 127 13.12 0.58 7.66
N LYS A 128 14.19 0.27 6.89
CA LYS A 128 15.56 0.39 7.38
C LYS A 128 15.92 1.85 7.67
N TYR A 129 15.55 2.77 6.76
CA TYR A 129 15.76 4.21 6.95
C TYR A 129 14.99 4.76 8.15
N ALA A 130 13.70 4.40 8.26
CA ALA A 130 12.88 4.80 9.41
C ALA A 130 13.46 4.29 10.74
N ARG A 131 13.95 3.03 10.77
CA ARG A 131 14.64 2.50 11.96
C ARG A 131 15.94 3.21 12.27
N SER A 132 16.74 3.57 11.26
CA SER A 132 17.99 4.30 11.50
C SER A 132 17.74 5.70 12.02
N GLU A 133 16.74 6.42 11.50
CA GLU A 133 16.37 7.76 11.99
C GLU A 133 15.89 7.70 13.44
N VAL A 134 15.01 6.74 13.76
CA VAL A 134 14.53 6.53 15.13
C VAL A 134 15.68 6.16 16.07
N GLN A 135 16.61 5.33 15.62
CA GLN A 135 17.79 4.96 16.41
C GLN A 135 18.68 6.17 16.66
N GLU A 136 18.92 7.01 15.66
CA GLU A 136 19.72 8.23 15.78
C GLU A 136 19.08 9.23 16.75
N GLN A 137 17.76 9.42 16.65
CA GLN A 137 17.01 10.24 17.61
C GLN A 137 17.10 9.70 19.03
N MET A 138 16.96 8.39 19.23
CA MET A 138 17.13 7.76 20.54
C MET A 138 18.54 7.96 21.10
N THR A 139 19.60 7.79 20.28
CA THR A 139 20.97 8.01 20.74
C THR A 139 21.22 9.48 21.10
N ASN A 140 20.69 10.42 20.33
CA ASN A 140 20.81 11.85 20.61
C ASN A 140 20.06 12.22 21.90
N ALA A 141 18.87 11.66 22.12
CA ALA A 141 18.10 11.85 23.35
C ALA A 141 18.85 11.27 24.57
N GLN A 142 19.40 10.06 24.46
CA GLN A 142 20.21 9.45 25.53
C GLN A 142 21.44 10.28 25.86
N TYR A 143 22.13 10.83 24.86
CA TYR A 143 23.28 11.71 25.07
C TYR A 143 22.87 13.01 25.79
N ALA A 144 21.75 13.60 25.38
CA ALA A 144 21.20 14.79 26.05
C ALA A 144 20.81 14.52 27.51
N GLU A 145 20.20 13.36 27.79
CA GLU A 145 19.88 12.94 29.16
C GLU A 145 21.13 12.71 30.00
N GLN A 146 22.15 12.03 29.49
CA GLN A 146 23.42 11.86 30.19
C GLN A 146 24.09 13.21 30.49
N GLN A 147 24.02 14.14 29.55
CA GLN A 147 24.54 15.49 29.76
C GLN A 147 23.72 16.26 30.83
N ALA A 148 22.41 16.08 30.87
CA ALA A 148 21.56 16.66 31.91
C ALA A 148 21.88 16.06 33.29
N GLN A 149 22.00 14.74 33.39
CA GLN A 149 22.35 14.05 34.64
C GLN A 149 23.73 14.47 35.17
N THR A 150 24.73 14.61 34.30
CA THR A 150 26.05 15.09 34.71
C THR A 150 26.03 16.55 35.18
N ARG A 151 25.20 17.41 34.56
CA ARG A 151 24.98 18.78 35.06
C ARG A 151 24.29 18.78 36.41
N GLU A 152 23.27 17.95 36.60
CA GLU A 152 22.56 17.83 37.87
C GLU A 152 23.46 17.30 38.98
N ALA A 153 24.28 16.27 38.70
CA ALA A 153 25.25 15.73 39.65
C ALA A 153 26.30 16.77 40.06
N LYS A 154 26.78 17.58 39.10
CA LYS A 154 27.69 18.70 39.40
C LYS A 154 27.01 19.78 40.26
N ALA A 155 25.76 20.11 39.97
CA ALA A 155 25.00 21.07 40.76
C ALA A 155 24.81 20.58 42.21
N LYS A 156 24.41 19.32 42.40
CA LYS A 156 24.28 18.69 43.73
C LYS A 156 25.62 18.64 44.48
N ALA A 157 26.72 18.36 43.78
CA ALA A 157 28.05 18.37 44.40
C ALA A 157 28.45 19.78 44.88
N LEU A 158 28.15 20.82 44.08
CA LEU A 158 28.38 22.22 44.47
C LEU A 158 27.48 22.64 45.63
N GLU A 159 26.22 22.22 45.63
CA GLU A 159 25.28 22.48 46.73
C GLU A 159 25.79 21.88 48.04
N ASN A 160 26.25 20.62 48.02
CA ASN A 160 26.84 19.97 49.17
C ASN A 160 28.14 20.66 49.64
N ASP A 161 29.02 21.09 48.72
CA ASP A 161 30.25 21.83 49.09
C ASP A 161 29.90 23.17 49.75
N LEU A 162 28.90 23.89 49.23
CA LEU A 162 28.43 25.14 49.81
C LEU A 162 27.82 24.92 51.20
N GLU A 163 27.01 23.88 51.38
CA GLU A 163 26.41 23.55 52.67
C GLU A 163 27.49 23.22 53.71
N GLN A 164 28.51 22.43 53.35
CA GLN A 164 29.66 22.15 54.21
C GLN A 164 30.45 23.41 54.57
N ARG A 165 30.68 24.32 53.61
CA ARG A 165 31.35 25.60 53.87
C ARG A 165 30.54 26.47 54.83
N ILE A 166 29.22 26.56 54.64
CA ILE A 166 28.33 27.31 55.53
C ILE A 166 28.37 26.73 56.94
N GLU A 167 28.34 25.40 57.08
CA GLU A 167 28.42 24.75 58.38
C GLU A 167 29.76 25.02 59.08
N ASN A 168 30.86 24.96 58.33
CA ASN A 168 32.20 25.30 58.85
C ASN A 168 32.28 26.77 59.30
N ILE A 169 31.78 27.71 58.51
CA ILE A 169 31.71 29.13 58.90
C ILE A 169 30.87 29.29 60.17
N ARG A 170 29.74 28.59 60.28
CA ARG A 170 28.88 28.62 61.46
C ARG A 170 29.60 28.10 62.70
N ARG A 171 30.36 27.01 62.59
CA ARG A 171 31.18 26.47 63.69
C ARG A 171 32.29 27.44 64.08
N GLN A 172 33.01 28.02 63.12
CA GLN A 172 34.05 29.02 63.38
C GLN A 172 33.49 30.26 64.07
N ALA A 173 32.33 30.76 63.63
CA ALA A 173 31.65 31.89 64.25
C ALA A 173 31.24 31.56 65.69
N GLN A 174 30.70 30.37 65.94
CA GLN A 174 30.34 29.92 67.29
C GLN A 174 31.56 29.81 68.21
N GLN A 175 32.68 29.29 67.69
CA GLN A 175 33.94 29.23 68.43
C GLN A 175 34.45 30.64 68.79
N ALA A 176 34.52 31.55 67.82
CA ALA A 176 34.93 32.94 68.06
C ALA A 176 34.04 33.66 69.08
N VAL A 177 32.72 33.44 69.02
CA VAL A 177 31.78 33.99 70.03
C VAL A 177 32.03 33.37 71.41
N SER A 178 32.31 32.07 71.48
CA SER A 178 32.59 31.40 72.76
C SER A 178 33.90 31.89 73.39
N GLU A 179 34.95 32.09 72.58
CA GLU A 179 36.24 32.63 73.01
C GLU A 179 36.09 34.08 73.49
N ALA A 180 35.43 34.95 72.70
CA ALA A 180 35.16 36.33 73.10
C ALA A 180 34.35 36.43 74.40
N ASN A 181 33.39 35.51 74.62
CA ASN A 181 32.64 35.45 75.86
C ASN A 181 33.49 35.01 77.06
N GLN A 182 34.43 34.08 76.86
CA GLN A 182 35.38 33.67 77.90
C GLN A 182 36.32 34.83 78.26
N GLU A 183 36.91 35.50 77.28
CA GLU A 183 37.75 36.68 77.48
C GLU A 183 37.01 37.80 78.20
N ALA A 184 35.76 38.09 77.78
CA ALA A 184 34.93 39.09 78.44
C ALA A 184 34.62 38.72 79.91
N ALA A 185 34.40 37.44 80.21
CA ALA A 185 34.19 36.97 81.57
C ALA A 185 35.46 37.10 82.43
N GLU A 186 36.65 36.82 81.87
CA GLU A 186 37.93 37.02 82.54
C GLU A 186 38.23 38.50 82.80
N LEU A 187 38.03 39.35 81.81
CA LEU A 187 38.16 40.81 81.95
C LEU A 187 37.22 41.36 83.03
N ARG A 188 35.97 40.89 83.08
CA ARG A 188 35.02 41.24 84.16
C ARG A 188 35.54 40.83 85.54
N LYS A 189 36.12 39.62 85.67
CA LYS A 189 36.75 39.18 86.93
C LYS A 189 37.92 40.09 87.32
N GLN A 190 38.82 40.41 86.38
CA GLN A 190 39.94 41.30 86.63
C GLN A 190 39.50 42.72 87.03
N LEU A 191 38.51 43.29 86.33
CA LEU A 191 37.91 44.58 86.68
C LEU A 191 37.34 44.56 88.10
N SER A 192 36.59 43.51 88.47
CA SER A 192 36.02 43.37 89.81
C SER A 192 37.10 43.32 90.91
N LEU A 193 38.24 42.68 90.64
CA LEU A 193 39.38 42.63 91.56
C LEU A 193 40.10 43.98 91.65
N ALA A 194 40.27 44.67 90.52
CA ALA A 194 40.84 46.02 90.48
C ALA A 194 39.98 47.03 91.24
N GLU A 195 38.65 46.97 91.09
CA GLU A 195 37.71 47.79 91.85
C GLU A 195 37.79 47.51 93.35
N LYS A 196 37.86 46.22 93.77
CA LYS A 196 38.06 45.85 95.18
C LYS A 196 39.37 46.42 95.73
N ARG A 197 40.48 46.30 94.98
CA ARG A 197 41.78 46.88 95.35
C ARG A 197 41.70 48.40 95.48
N LYS A 198 41.04 49.09 94.53
CA LYS A 198 40.82 50.54 94.58
C LYS A 198 40.02 50.95 95.82
N LYS A 199 38.92 50.26 96.13
CA LYS A 199 38.12 50.51 97.35
C LYS A 199 38.94 50.29 98.62
N ASN A 200 39.73 49.22 98.70
CA ASN A 200 40.61 48.94 99.85
C ASN A 200 41.72 49.99 100.02
N ALA A 201 42.33 50.43 98.93
CA ALA A 201 43.33 51.50 98.94
C ALA A 201 42.71 52.83 99.40
N ALA A 202 41.53 53.18 98.89
CA ALA A 202 40.79 54.37 99.32
C ALA A 202 40.44 54.31 100.81
N ALA A 203 39.92 53.18 101.30
CA ALA A 203 39.63 52.99 102.72
C ALA A 203 40.88 53.08 103.61
N THR A 204 42.03 52.57 103.13
CA THR A 204 43.31 52.68 103.84
C THR A 204 43.81 54.13 103.89
N ALA A 205 43.68 54.86 102.78
CA ALA A 205 44.03 56.28 102.71
C ALA A 205 43.13 57.12 103.64
N GLU A 206 41.83 56.86 103.68
CA GLU A 206 40.92 57.50 104.64
C GLU A 206 41.28 57.19 106.09
N ARG A 207 41.60 55.94 106.43
CA ARG A 207 42.08 55.56 107.76
C ARG A 207 43.34 56.32 108.15
N ARG A 208 44.31 56.47 107.23
CA ARG A 208 45.52 57.27 107.46
C ARG A 208 45.21 58.75 107.68
N LYS A 209 44.33 59.34 106.86
CA LYS A 209 43.87 60.74 107.05
C LYS A 209 43.20 60.93 108.42
N ARG A 210 42.35 59.99 108.86
CA ARG A 210 41.71 60.04 110.19
C ARG A 210 42.73 59.94 111.32
N LYS A 211 43.75 59.09 111.21
CA LYS A 211 44.84 59.00 112.19
C LYS A 211 45.64 60.31 112.29
N LEU A 212 46.05 60.87 111.14
CA LEU A 212 46.77 62.16 111.07
C LEU A 212 45.96 63.32 111.66
N ARG A 213 44.65 63.38 111.38
CA ARG A 213 43.75 64.37 112.00
C ARG A 213 43.68 64.25 113.53
N LYS A 214 43.68 63.02 114.06
CA LYS A 214 43.66 62.79 115.51
C LYS A 214 44.97 63.21 116.18
N THR A 215 46.12 62.94 115.57
CA THR A 215 47.42 63.39 116.09
C THR A 215 47.60 64.90 116.03
N LEU A 216 47.02 65.58 115.04
CA LEU A 216 47.03 67.05 114.92
C LEU A 216 46.06 67.76 115.88
N GLN A 217 45.18 67.04 116.57
CA GLN A 217 44.23 67.59 117.56
C GLN A 217 44.66 67.29 119.01
N SER A 218 45.77 66.57 119.21
CA SER A 218 46.30 66.20 120.52
C SER A 218 47.59 66.94 120.90
N ASP A 219 48.04 67.87 120.04
CA ASP A 219 49.04 68.90 120.33
C ASP A 219 48.31 70.25 120.45
#